data_AF-A0A3B1AGM8-F1
#
_entry.id   AF-A0A3B1AGM8-F1
#
_cell.length_a   1.000
_cell.length_b   1.000
_cell.length_c   1.000
_cell.angle_alpha   90.00
_cell.angle_beta   90.00
_cell.angle_gamma   90.00
#
_symmetry.space_group_name_H-M   'P 1'
#
loop_
_entity.id
_entity.type
_entity.pdbx_description
1 polymer ?
#
loop_
_entity_poly.entity_id
_entity_poly.type
_entity_poly.pdbx_seq_one_letter_code
_entity_poly.pdbx_strand_id
1 'polypeptide(L)'
;TVDVANYNLHDQTVISGLEEDIARAQSIFSEGNIKFIPLNANGAFHSHYMKPAATEFKKYIHQFTFSPLAIDVISNVQAQPYTQEEIKENLVDQITHSVKWSESIRHMMKLGVTEFKELGAGHVLTTLIEKIQAHTRTVDKNINTVVDVDSTEVNLSSDNKPAIEDAKKIVTAWNNDWPVGTSVSCKNHGEILKTRTQAILLFDRKATIYMQGYKGYFDLADVQPVSEKKMSVDS
;
A
#
# COMPACT_ATOMS: atom_id res chain seq x y z
N THR A 1 1.08 -11.92 23.52
CA THR A 1 0.62 -12.72 22.37
C THR A 1 0.96 -12.00 21.09
N VAL A 2 1.28 -12.73 20.02
CA VAL A 2 1.53 -12.16 18.68
C VAL A 2 0.49 -12.67 17.69
N ASP A 3 0.15 -11.83 16.72
CA ASP A 3 -0.67 -12.20 15.56
C ASP A 3 0.20 -12.30 14.31
N VAL A 4 -0.28 -13.03 13.30
CA VAL A 4 0.30 -12.98 11.96
C VAL A 4 -0.27 -11.78 11.22
N ALA A 5 0.57 -10.81 10.89
CA ALA A 5 0.19 -9.62 10.15
C ALA A 5 0.13 -9.87 8.63
N ASN A 6 1.09 -10.61 8.07
CA ASN A 6 1.15 -10.83 6.63
C ASN A 6 1.61 -12.24 6.26
N TYR A 7 0.95 -12.82 5.27
CA TYR A 7 1.39 -14.02 4.56
C TYR A 7 1.94 -13.61 3.19
N ASN A 8 3.22 -13.23 3.15
CA ASN A 8 3.85 -12.66 1.95
C ASN A 8 4.35 -13.72 0.98
N LEU A 9 5.03 -14.75 1.47
CA LEU A 9 5.51 -15.91 0.70
C LEU A 9 5.29 -17.19 1.51
N HIS A 10 5.50 -18.34 0.89
CA HIS A 10 5.49 -19.64 1.58
C HIS A 10 6.51 -19.74 2.74
N ASP A 11 7.60 -18.99 2.65
CA ASP A 11 8.74 -18.96 3.56
C ASP A 11 8.96 -17.57 4.20
N GLN A 12 8.00 -16.65 4.04
CA GLN A 12 8.09 -15.30 4.60
C GLN A 12 6.75 -14.84 5.17
N THR A 13 6.75 -14.65 6.49
CA THR A 13 5.60 -14.19 7.28
C THR A 13 6.00 -12.97 8.09
N VAL A 14 5.07 -12.04 8.28
CA VAL A 14 5.23 -10.92 9.22
C VAL A 14 4.35 -11.19 10.43
N ILE A 15 4.92 -11.03 11.63
CA ILE A 15 4.17 -11.06 12.89
C ILE A 15 4.13 -9.67 13.52
N SER A 16 3.10 -9.43 14.31
CA SER A 16 2.85 -8.16 14.98
C SER A 16 2.33 -8.39 16.39
N GLY A 17 2.72 -7.54 17.32
CA GLY A 17 2.30 -7.60 18.72
C GLY A 17 2.98 -6.51 19.52
N LEU A 18 2.88 -6.59 20.85
CA LEU A 18 3.63 -5.71 21.73
C LEU A 18 5.13 -5.93 21.57
N GLU A 19 5.91 -4.88 21.80
CA GLU A 19 7.37 -4.93 21.65
C GLU A 19 8.01 -6.06 22.47
N GLU A 20 7.58 -6.23 23.72
CA GLU A 20 8.04 -7.32 24.58
C GLU A 20 7.69 -8.71 24.04
N ASP A 21 6.51 -8.87 23.42
CA ASP A 21 6.07 -10.13 22.82
C ASP A 21 6.89 -10.46 21.57
N ILE A 22 7.18 -9.45 20.76
CA ILE A 22 8.02 -9.57 19.57
C ILE A 22 9.48 -9.91 19.95
N ALA A 23 10.01 -9.31 21.00
CA ALA A 23 11.36 -9.63 21.52
C ALA A 23 11.44 -11.08 22.04
N ARG A 24 10.40 -11.55 22.75
CA ARG A 24 10.28 -12.95 23.16
C ARG A 24 10.23 -13.89 21.94
N ALA A 25 9.41 -13.56 20.94
CA ALA A 25 9.30 -14.34 19.71
C ALA A 25 10.63 -14.40 18.94
N GLN A 26 11.36 -13.28 18.84
CA GLN A 26 12.67 -13.22 18.18
C GLN A 26 13.65 -14.23 18.78
N SER A 27 13.68 -14.35 20.11
CA SER A 27 14.58 -15.27 20.80
C SER A 27 14.32 -16.72 20.36
N ILE A 28 13.05 -17.11 20.29
CA ILE A 28 12.62 -18.46 19.87
C ILE A 28 13.03 -18.73 18.41
N PHE A 29 12.79 -17.78 17.50
CA PHE A 29 13.13 -17.98 16.08
C PHE A 29 14.64 -17.97 15.81
N SER A 30 15.41 -17.24 16.64
CA SER A 30 16.87 -17.14 16.50
C SER A 30 17.59 -18.44 16.90
N GLU A 31 16.95 -19.32 17.67
CA GLU A 31 17.47 -20.65 17.99
C GLU A 31 17.35 -21.63 16.80
N GLY A 32 16.50 -21.30 15.81
CA GLY A 32 16.36 -22.07 14.56
C GLY A 32 17.12 -21.44 13.39
N ASN A 33 17.09 -22.11 12.23
CA ASN A 33 17.59 -21.56 10.96
C ASN A 33 16.62 -20.52 10.34
N ILE A 34 15.88 -19.78 11.16
CA ILE A 34 14.86 -18.82 10.72
C ILE A 34 15.42 -17.41 10.86
N LYS A 35 15.47 -16.67 9.75
CA LYS A 35 15.88 -15.27 9.77
C LYS A 35 14.78 -14.40 10.38
N PHE A 36 15.09 -13.74 11.49
CA PHE A 36 14.19 -12.76 12.12
C PHE A 36 14.67 -11.33 11.83
N ILE A 37 13.79 -10.47 11.33
CA ILE A 37 14.12 -9.07 11.00
C ILE A 37 13.09 -8.15 11.68
N PRO A 38 13.48 -7.42 12.74
CA PRO A 38 12.60 -6.41 13.33
C PRO A 38 12.27 -5.30 12.33
N LEU A 39 10.99 -4.94 12.25
CA LEU A 39 10.52 -3.85 11.40
C LEU A 39 10.43 -2.56 12.23
N ASN A 40 10.93 -1.46 11.69
CA ASN A 40 10.70 -0.14 12.27
C ASN A 40 9.29 0.34 11.91
N ALA A 41 8.32 -0.04 12.74
CA ALA A 41 6.91 0.29 12.64
C ALA A 41 6.41 0.89 13.95
N ASN A 42 5.52 1.89 13.87
CA ASN A 42 5.01 2.62 15.04
C ASN A 42 3.75 1.97 15.65
N GLY A 43 3.50 0.70 15.37
CA GLY A 43 2.32 -0.01 15.86
C GLY A 43 2.25 -1.46 15.41
N ALA A 44 1.46 -2.26 16.13
CA ALA A 44 1.17 -3.65 15.81
C ALA A 44 0.06 -3.74 14.75
N PHE A 45 0.34 -3.31 13.51
CA PHE A 45 -0.64 -3.32 12.41
C PHE A 45 -1.09 -4.74 12.06
N HIS A 46 -2.30 -4.88 11.51
CA HIS A 46 -2.90 -6.18 11.14
C HIS A 46 -2.98 -7.17 12.31
N SER A 47 -3.32 -6.65 13.48
CA SER A 47 -3.42 -7.41 14.73
C SER A 47 -4.65 -7.02 15.53
N HIS A 48 -4.97 -7.83 16.56
CA HIS A 48 -6.05 -7.50 17.48
C HIS A 48 -5.82 -6.20 18.26
N TYR A 49 -4.58 -5.72 18.37
CA TYR A 49 -4.28 -4.44 19.01
C TYR A 49 -4.83 -3.23 18.24
N MET A 50 -5.17 -3.39 16.95
CA MET A 50 -5.75 -2.33 16.13
C MET A 50 -7.28 -2.21 16.24
N LYS A 51 -7.94 -3.03 17.08
CA LYS A 51 -9.41 -2.99 17.28
C LYS A 51 -9.96 -1.60 17.62
N PRO A 52 -9.32 -0.78 18.48
CA PRO A 52 -9.80 0.57 18.75
C PRO A 52 -9.78 1.45 17.48
N ALA A 53 -8.69 1.40 16.71
CA ALA A 53 -8.57 2.13 15.45
C ALA A 53 -9.60 1.66 14.41
N ALA A 54 -9.82 0.35 14.28
CA ALA A 54 -10.84 -0.21 13.40
C ALA A 54 -12.26 0.24 13.78
N THR A 55 -12.55 0.36 15.08
CA THR A 55 -13.86 0.84 15.58
C THR A 55 -14.11 2.30 15.18
N GLU A 56 -13.11 3.17 15.36
CA GLU A 56 -13.23 4.57 14.95
C GLU A 56 -13.27 4.71 13.43
N PHE A 57 -12.46 3.94 12.71
CA PHE A 57 -12.47 3.91 11.25
C PHE A 57 -13.82 3.44 10.70
N LYS A 58 -14.46 2.43 11.33
CA LYS A 58 -15.80 1.97 10.95
C LYS A 58 -16.82 3.11 11.02
N LYS A 59 -16.82 3.91 12.10
CA LYS A 59 -17.72 5.08 12.21
C LYS A 59 -17.45 6.10 11.10
N TYR A 60 -16.18 6.34 10.80
CA TYR A 60 -15.75 7.30 9.78
C TYR A 60 -16.14 6.86 8.36
N ILE A 61 -15.78 5.64 7.96
CA ILE A 61 -15.99 5.15 6.59
C ILE A 61 -17.48 5.04 6.23
N HIS A 62 -18.36 4.85 7.21
CA HIS A 62 -19.81 4.80 6.99
C HIS A 62 -20.42 6.13 6.58
N GLN A 63 -19.70 7.25 6.75
CA GLN A 63 -20.13 8.59 6.32
C GLN A 63 -19.98 8.80 4.80
N PHE A 64 -19.33 7.87 4.09
CA PHE A 64 -19.05 7.96 2.66
C PHE A 64 -19.90 6.99 1.86
N THR A 65 -20.16 7.34 0.60
CA THR A 65 -20.76 6.45 -0.40
C THR A 65 -19.70 6.09 -1.43
N PHE A 66 -19.54 4.80 -1.71
CA PHE A 66 -18.61 4.30 -2.72
C PHE A 66 -19.35 4.14 -4.05
N SER A 67 -18.74 4.65 -5.12
CA SER A 67 -19.21 4.39 -6.48
C SER A 67 -19.07 2.91 -6.85
N PRO A 68 -19.80 2.44 -7.87
CA PRO A 68 -19.61 1.09 -8.41
C PRO A 68 -18.14 0.81 -8.75
N LEU A 69 -17.66 -0.38 -8.38
CA LEU A 69 -16.33 -0.86 -8.78
C LEU A 69 -16.28 -1.01 -10.31
N ALA A 70 -15.39 -0.25 -10.95
CA ALA A 70 -15.16 -0.34 -12.39
C ALA A 70 -14.12 -1.40 -12.78
N ILE A 71 -13.31 -1.83 -11.81
CA ILE A 71 -12.28 -2.85 -11.94
C ILE A 71 -12.31 -3.72 -10.69
N ASP A 72 -11.94 -5.00 -10.85
CA ASP A 72 -11.82 -5.90 -9.72
C ASP A 72 -10.70 -5.46 -8.78
N VAL A 73 -11.00 -5.47 -7.49
CA VAL A 73 -10.05 -5.21 -6.41
C VAL A 73 -9.98 -6.47 -5.57
N ILE A 74 -8.78 -6.98 -5.29
CA ILE A 74 -8.63 -8.19 -4.46
C ILE A 74 -8.47 -7.79 -2.99
N SER A 75 -9.33 -8.34 -2.12
CA SER A 75 -9.29 -8.16 -0.67
C SER A 75 -8.03 -8.76 -0.07
N ASN A 76 -7.38 -8.00 0.81
CA ASN A 76 -6.26 -8.49 1.60
C ASN A 76 -6.70 -9.52 2.65
N VAL A 77 -7.96 -9.47 3.09
CA VAL A 77 -8.50 -10.34 4.15
C VAL A 77 -8.98 -11.67 3.57
N GLN A 78 -9.70 -11.61 2.46
CA GLN A 78 -10.33 -12.77 1.84
C GLN A 78 -9.49 -13.37 0.71
N ALA A 79 -8.53 -12.62 0.14
CA ALA A 79 -7.81 -12.99 -1.09
C ALA A 79 -8.75 -13.27 -2.29
N GLN A 80 -9.92 -12.62 -2.30
CA GLN A 80 -10.95 -12.72 -3.34
C GLN A 80 -11.34 -11.30 -3.81
N PRO A 81 -12.00 -11.16 -4.98
CA PRO A 81 -12.51 -9.88 -5.43
C PRO A 81 -13.52 -9.30 -4.44
N TYR A 82 -13.49 -7.98 -4.26
CA TYR A 82 -14.51 -7.26 -3.50
C TYR A 82 -15.88 -7.38 -4.20
N THR A 83 -16.94 -7.50 -3.42
CA THR A 83 -18.29 -7.13 -3.85
C THR A 83 -18.58 -5.66 -3.49
N GLN A 84 -19.55 -5.05 -4.17
CA GLN A 84 -19.89 -3.64 -3.95
C GLN A 84 -20.37 -3.37 -2.52
N GLU A 85 -21.13 -4.31 -1.96
CA GLU A 85 -21.76 -4.22 -0.65
C GLU A 85 -20.73 -4.37 0.48
N GLU A 86 -19.63 -5.10 0.23
CA GLU A 86 -18.65 -5.44 1.24
C GLU A 86 -17.49 -4.44 1.36
N ILE A 87 -17.41 -3.42 0.48
CA ILE A 87 -16.27 -2.47 0.45
C ILE A 87 -15.94 -1.91 1.83
N LYS A 88 -16.95 -1.41 2.54
CA LYS A 88 -16.76 -0.77 3.85
C LYS A 88 -16.26 -1.77 4.89
N GLU A 89 -16.90 -2.93 4.99
CA GLU A 89 -16.56 -3.93 6.00
C GLU A 89 -15.18 -4.54 5.71
N ASN A 90 -14.86 -4.86 4.45
CA ASN A 90 -13.53 -5.33 4.07
C ASN A 90 -12.42 -4.33 4.41
N LEU A 91 -12.64 -3.02 4.20
CA LEU A 91 -11.67 -1.98 4.56
C LEU A 91 -11.51 -1.83 6.08
N VAL A 92 -12.57 -2.04 6.86
CA VAL A 92 -12.49 -2.07 8.33
C VAL A 92 -11.74 -3.30 8.79
N ASP A 93 -12.09 -4.47 8.27
CA ASP A 93 -11.49 -5.75 8.66
C ASP A 93 -10.00 -5.81 8.30
N GLN A 94 -9.59 -5.16 7.20
CA GLN A 94 -8.19 -5.07 6.78
C GLN A 94 -7.28 -4.50 7.89
N ILE A 95 -7.79 -3.65 8.78
CA ILE A 95 -6.99 -3.03 9.85
C ILE A 95 -6.54 -4.06 10.90
N THR A 96 -7.36 -5.06 11.18
CA THR A 96 -7.16 -6.03 12.27
C THR A 96 -6.81 -7.44 11.79
N HIS A 97 -7.03 -7.74 10.51
CA HIS A 97 -6.77 -9.05 9.93
C HIS A 97 -5.46 -9.10 9.15
N SER A 98 -4.94 -10.33 9.01
CA SER A 98 -3.76 -10.60 8.21
C SER A 98 -3.94 -10.21 6.74
N VAL A 99 -2.87 -9.71 6.14
CA VAL A 99 -2.75 -9.51 4.69
C VAL A 99 -2.37 -10.83 4.03
N LYS A 100 -3.30 -11.44 3.30
CA LYS A 100 -3.12 -12.70 2.57
C LYS A 100 -2.48 -12.53 1.19
N TRP A 101 -1.38 -11.78 1.13
CA TRP A 101 -0.74 -11.38 -0.14
C TRP A 101 -0.44 -12.54 -1.10
N SER A 102 0.20 -13.60 -0.61
CA SER A 102 0.54 -14.78 -1.42
C SER A 102 -0.69 -15.48 -2.00
N GLU A 103 -1.78 -15.50 -1.24
CA GLU A 103 -3.04 -16.06 -1.71
C GLU A 103 -3.70 -15.17 -2.76
N SER A 104 -3.69 -13.85 -2.56
CA SER A 104 -4.22 -12.87 -3.52
C SER A 104 -3.52 -12.97 -4.88
N ILE A 105 -2.18 -13.07 -4.89
CA ILE A 105 -1.42 -13.23 -6.15
C ILE A 105 -1.77 -14.57 -6.84
N ARG A 106 -1.80 -15.67 -6.08
CA ARG A 106 -2.18 -16.98 -6.63
C ARG A 106 -3.61 -16.99 -7.16
N HIS A 107 -4.52 -16.28 -6.51
CA HIS A 107 -5.89 -16.13 -6.99
C HIS A 107 -5.94 -15.39 -8.33
N MET A 108 -5.25 -14.24 -8.46
CA MET A 108 -5.15 -13.52 -9.73
C MET A 108 -4.52 -14.39 -10.84
N MET A 109 -3.48 -15.16 -10.53
CA MET A 109 -2.89 -16.10 -11.50
C MET A 109 -3.90 -17.16 -11.96
N LYS A 110 -4.74 -17.68 -11.06
CA LYS A 110 -5.81 -18.63 -11.40
C LYS A 110 -6.88 -18.02 -12.31
N LEU A 111 -7.09 -16.71 -12.22
CA LEU A 111 -7.96 -15.95 -13.13
C LEU A 111 -7.29 -15.63 -14.47
N GLY A 112 -6.07 -16.11 -14.71
CA GLY A 112 -5.34 -15.89 -15.96
C GLY A 112 -4.50 -14.61 -16.01
N VAL A 113 -4.33 -13.89 -14.88
CA VAL A 113 -3.46 -12.71 -14.84
C VAL A 113 -2.00 -13.14 -14.97
N THR A 114 -1.35 -12.68 -16.04
CA THR A 114 0.05 -13.00 -16.37
C THR A 114 1.01 -11.84 -16.11
N GLU A 115 0.52 -10.61 -16.18
CA GLU A 115 1.31 -9.40 -16.04
C GLU A 115 0.96 -8.65 -14.75
N PHE A 116 1.99 -8.27 -14.00
CA PHE A 116 1.86 -7.48 -12.78
C PHE A 116 2.72 -6.23 -12.88
N LYS A 117 2.13 -5.08 -12.61
CA LYS A 117 2.83 -3.79 -12.59
C LYS A 117 2.72 -3.17 -11.20
N GLU A 118 3.83 -3.12 -10.47
CA GLU A 118 3.90 -2.40 -9.21
C GLU A 118 3.85 -0.90 -9.46
N LEU A 119 2.93 -0.22 -8.77
CA LEU A 119 2.80 1.22 -8.82
C LEU A 119 3.25 1.78 -7.47
N GLY A 120 4.35 2.52 -7.45
CA GLY A 120 4.92 3.10 -6.23
C GLY A 120 6.44 3.18 -6.29
N ALA A 121 7.05 3.62 -5.19
CA ALA A 121 8.50 3.67 -5.06
C ALA A 121 9.05 2.31 -4.59
N GLY A 122 10.08 1.82 -5.27
CA GLY A 122 10.72 0.53 -4.96
C GLY A 122 10.18 -0.63 -5.79
N HIS A 123 10.60 -1.84 -5.43
CA HIS A 123 10.32 -3.08 -6.18
C HIS A 123 9.94 -4.25 -5.25
N VAL A 124 9.37 -3.92 -4.08
CA VAL A 124 9.09 -4.93 -3.04
C VAL A 124 8.03 -5.89 -3.54
N LEU A 125 6.89 -5.36 -4.03
CA LEU A 125 5.79 -6.21 -4.47
C LEU A 125 6.16 -7.01 -5.72
N THR A 126 6.88 -6.39 -6.65
CA THR A 126 7.43 -7.06 -7.85
C THR A 126 8.26 -8.27 -7.44
N THR A 127 9.21 -8.09 -6.52
CA THR A 127 10.06 -9.19 -6.02
C THR A 127 9.24 -10.29 -5.33
N LEU A 128 8.20 -9.93 -4.56
CA LEU A 128 7.32 -10.92 -3.93
C LEU A 128 6.54 -11.72 -4.97
N ILE A 129 5.96 -11.04 -5.96
CA ILE A 129 5.17 -11.65 -7.03
C ILE A 129 6.02 -12.65 -7.83
N GLU A 130 7.23 -12.27 -8.24
CA GLU A 130 8.15 -13.14 -8.97
C GLU A 130 8.43 -14.45 -8.20
N LYS A 131 8.66 -14.35 -6.88
CA LYS A 131 8.88 -15.50 -6.01
C LYS A 131 7.63 -16.38 -5.89
N ILE A 132 6.43 -15.79 -5.76
CA ILE A 132 5.16 -16.53 -5.72
C ILE A 132 4.94 -17.27 -7.04
N GLN A 133 5.16 -16.61 -8.18
CA GLN A 133 5.03 -17.22 -9.51
C GLN A 133 6.03 -18.36 -9.72
N ALA A 134 7.29 -18.19 -9.29
CA ALA A 134 8.31 -19.24 -9.38
C ALA A 134 7.96 -20.45 -8.51
N HIS A 135 7.50 -20.22 -7.27
CA HIS A 135 7.08 -21.29 -6.37
C HIS A 135 5.86 -22.04 -6.92
N THR A 136 4.83 -21.32 -7.36
CA THR A 136 3.58 -21.92 -7.89
C THR A 136 3.87 -22.78 -9.11
N ARG A 137 4.64 -22.27 -10.09
CA ARG A 137 5.05 -23.06 -11.27
C ARG A 137 5.85 -24.31 -10.93
N THR A 138 6.66 -24.27 -9.86
CA THR A 138 7.44 -25.44 -9.41
C THR A 138 6.53 -26.49 -8.77
N VAL A 139 5.56 -26.04 -7.96
CA VAL A 139 4.56 -26.92 -7.34
C VAL A 139 3.67 -27.56 -8.41
N ASP A 140 3.19 -26.80 -9.39
CA ASP A 140 2.33 -27.32 -10.47
C ASP A 140 3.06 -28.35 -11.34
N LYS A 141 4.36 -28.15 -11.63
CA LYS A 141 5.18 -29.15 -12.34
C LYS A 141 5.31 -30.48 -11.59
N ASN A 142 5.19 -30.45 -10.26
CA ASN A 142 5.25 -31.64 -9.42
C ASN A 142 3.86 -32.26 -9.19
N ILE A 143 2.78 -31.58 -9.59
CA ILE A 143 1.38 -31.98 -9.43
C ILE A 143 0.71 -31.94 -10.81
N ASN A 144 1.02 -32.90 -11.68
CA ASN A 144 0.27 -33.07 -12.93
C ASN A 144 -1.17 -33.51 -12.63
N THR A 145 -2.09 -32.55 -12.53
CA THR A 145 -3.52 -32.75 -12.80
C THR A 145 -4.05 -31.52 -13.53
N VAL A 146 -4.39 -31.72 -14.81
CA VAL A 146 -4.91 -30.72 -15.74
C VAL A 146 -6.28 -30.25 -15.27
N VAL A 147 -6.49 -28.94 -15.21
CA VAL A 147 -7.83 -28.34 -15.29
C VAL A 147 -7.76 -27.07 -16.13
N ASP A 148 -8.37 -27.11 -17.31
CA ASP A 148 -8.59 -25.96 -18.18
C ASP A 148 -9.47 -24.94 -17.48
N VAL A 149 -9.09 -23.66 -17.53
CA VAL A 149 -9.97 -22.54 -17.18
C VAL A 149 -9.96 -21.53 -18.32
N ASP A 150 -11.15 -21.31 -18.84
CA ASP A 150 -11.53 -20.43 -19.95
C ASP A 150 -11.22 -18.96 -19.63
N SER A 151 -10.62 -18.25 -20.60
CA SER A 151 -10.12 -16.89 -20.43
C SER A 151 -11.14 -15.85 -20.92
N THR A 152 -11.64 -15.01 -20.02
CA THR A 152 -12.36 -13.78 -20.38
C THR A 152 -11.46 -12.56 -20.22
N GLU A 153 -11.18 -11.86 -21.33
CA GLU A 153 -10.39 -10.62 -21.37
C GLU A 153 -11.13 -9.45 -20.69
N VAL A 154 -10.45 -8.76 -19.78
CA VAL A 154 -10.91 -7.48 -19.21
C VAL A 154 -10.20 -6.34 -19.95
N ASN A 155 -10.98 -5.49 -20.61
CA ASN A 155 -10.51 -4.37 -21.42
C ASN A 155 -10.56 -3.07 -20.58
N LEU A 156 -9.40 -2.45 -20.31
CA LEU A 156 -9.29 -1.21 -19.53
C LEU A 156 -9.33 0.01 -20.48
N SER A 157 -10.43 0.78 -20.47
CA SER A 157 -10.59 2.00 -21.28
C SER A 157 -10.04 3.28 -20.61
N SER A 158 -9.76 4.28 -21.44
CA SER A 158 -8.88 5.43 -21.21
C SER A 158 -9.58 6.78 -20.92
N ASP A 159 -10.41 6.87 -19.89
CA ASP A 159 -11.34 8.02 -19.71
C ASP A 159 -10.95 9.10 -18.67
N ASN A 160 -9.65 9.38 -18.43
CA ASN A 160 -9.27 10.36 -17.38
C ASN A 160 -8.30 11.48 -17.76
N LYS A 161 -8.14 11.80 -19.05
CA LYS A 161 -7.17 12.82 -19.53
C LYS A 161 -7.24 14.21 -18.84
N PRO A 162 -8.41 14.80 -18.51
CA PRO A 162 -8.46 16.15 -17.94
C PRO A 162 -7.87 16.26 -16.52
N ALA A 163 -8.18 15.29 -15.65
CA ALA A 163 -7.70 15.28 -14.26
C ALA A 163 -6.17 15.09 -14.17
N ILE A 164 -5.59 14.37 -15.12
CA ILE A 164 -4.14 14.15 -15.24
C ILE A 164 -3.42 15.47 -15.55
N GLU A 165 -3.97 16.27 -16.46
CA GLU A 165 -3.35 17.53 -16.90
C GLU A 165 -3.35 18.58 -15.77
N ASP A 166 -4.41 18.64 -14.97
CA ASP A 166 -4.48 19.57 -13.85
C ASP A 166 -3.52 19.18 -12.71
N ALA A 167 -3.39 17.89 -12.42
CA ALA A 167 -2.42 17.41 -11.44
C ALA A 167 -0.96 17.68 -11.86
N LYS A 168 -0.64 17.62 -13.16
CA LYS A 168 0.68 18.01 -13.69
C LYS A 168 0.98 19.48 -13.49
N LYS A 169 0.00 20.36 -13.72
CA LYS A 169 0.15 21.81 -13.49
C LYS A 169 0.45 22.11 -12.02
N ILE A 170 -0.24 21.43 -11.10
CA ILE A 170 -0.01 21.56 -9.65
C ILE A 170 1.43 21.18 -9.29
N VAL A 171 1.92 20.02 -9.76
CA VAL A 171 3.30 19.57 -9.54
C VAL A 171 4.32 20.58 -10.09
N THR A 172 4.08 21.09 -11.29
CA THR A 172 4.97 22.04 -11.96
C THR A 172 5.03 23.37 -11.21
N ALA A 173 3.87 23.91 -10.85
CA ALA A 173 3.77 25.15 -10.08
C ALA A 173 4.49 25.04 -8.73
N TRP A 174 4.29 23.92 -8.02
CA TRP A 174 4.99 23.68 -6.77
C TRP A 174 6.50 23.66 -6.95
N ASN A 175 7.00 22.87 -7.89
CA ASN A 175 8.44 22.70 -8.09
C ASN A 175 9.15 23.97 -8.58
N ASN A 176 8.43 24.88 -9.23
CA ASN A 176 8.94 26.19 -9.61
C ASN A 176 9.11 27.11 -8.41
N ASP A 177 8.13 27.12 -7.51
CA ASP A 177 8.05 28.06 -6.40
C ASP A 177 8.81 27.58 -5.16
N TRP A 178 8.91 26.26 -4.95
CA TRP A 178 9.34 25.67 -3.68
C TRP A 178 10.43 24.60 -3.88
N PRO A 179 11.68 24.86 -3.44
CA PRO A 179 12.75 23.87 -3.54
C PRO A 179 12.58 22.71 -2.56
N VAL A 180 13.37 21.65 -2.76
CA VAL A 180 13.54 20.58 -1.78
C VAL A 180 14.11 21.15 -0.48
N GLY A 181 13.55 20.77 0.67
CA GLY A 181 13.91 21.29 1.98
C GLY A 181 12.97 22.38 2.51
N THR A 182 11.98 22.82 1.72
CA THR A 182 10.95 23.77 2.13
C THR A 182 10.23 23.29 3.39
N SER A 183 10.10 24.17 4.38
CA SER A 183 9.31 23.93 5.60
C SER A 183 7.83 24.06 5.29
N VAL A 184 7.04 23.05 5.68
CA VAL A 184 5.62 22.93 5.36
C VAL A 184 4.81 22.49 6.58
N SER A 185 3.60 23.01 6.71
CA SER A 185 2.55 22.45 7.57
C SER A 185 1.69 21.50 6.74
N CYS A 186 1.25 20.39 7.34
CA CYS A 186 0.37 19.43 6.67
C CYS A 186 -0.95 19.33 7.42
N LYS A 187 -2.07 19.25 6.68
CA LYS A 187 -3.38 19.03 7.29
C LYS A 187 -3.35 17.75 8.15
N ASN A 188 -3.93 17.83 9.34
CA ASN A 188 -3.93 16.75 10.34
C ASN A 188 -2.54 16.33 10.86
N HIS A 189 -1.49 17.14 10.66
CA HIS A 189 -0.18 16.97 11.29
C HIS A 189 0.15 18.23 12.10
N GLY A 190 0.44 18.06 13.38
CA GLY A 190 0.72 19.17 14.30
C GLY A 190 2.15 19.74 14.21
N GLU A 191 3.03 19.07 13.47
CA GLU A 191 4.45 19.43 13.36
C GLU A 191 4.78 20.05 12.00
N ILE A 192 5.78 20.95 11.98
CA ILE A 192 6.34 21.48 10.75
C ILE A 192 7.31 20.45 10.17
N LEU A 193 7.07 20.06 8.92
CA LEU A 193 7.89 19.09 8.19
C LEU A 193 8.77 19.78 7.15
N LYS A 194 9.77 19.07 6.66
CA LYS A 194 10.59 19.51 5.52
C LYS A 194 10.42 18.58 4.33
N THR A 195 10.30 19.15 3.14
CA THR A 195 10.23 18.36 1.90
C THR A 195 11.54 17.62 1.65
N ARG A 196 11.45 16.34 1.27
CA ARG A 196 12.59 15.46 0.95
C ARG A 196 12.85 15.37 -0.55
N THR A 197 11.81 15.54 -1.36
CA THR A 197 11.88 15.44 -2.82
C THR A 197 11.19 16.64 -3.45
N GLN A 198 11.36 16.79 -4.77
CA GLN A 198 10.40 17.56 -5.57
C GLN A 198 9.01 16.91 -5.48
N ALA A 199 7.96 17.69 -5.72
CA ALA A 199 6.63 17.15 -5.94
C ALA A 199 6.63 16.28 -7.19
N ILE A 200 5.88 15.18 -7.16
CA ILE A 200 5.74 14.24 -8.26
C ILE A 200 4.28 13.93 -8.51
N LEU A 201 3.98 13.51 -9.73
CA LEU A 201 2.70 12.95 -10.07
C LEU A 201 2.71 11.45 -9.75
N LEU A 202 1.94 11.06 -8.75
CA LEU A 202 1.76 9.67 -8.37
C LEU A 202 0.55 9.08 -9.11
N PHE A 203 0.75 7.91 -9.72
CA PHE A 203 -0.28 7.17 -10.48
C PHE A 203 -0.90 7.96 -11.64
N ASP A 204 -0.14 8.88 -12.24
CA ASP A 204 -0.60 9.82 -13.26
C ASP A 204 -1.79 10.71 -12.83
N ARG A 205 -2.21 10.68 -11.56
CA ARG A 205 -3.47 11.33 -11.13
C ARG A 205 -3.34 12.21 -9.90
N LYS A 206 -2.30 12.01 -9.08
CA LYS A 206 -2.23 12.65 -7.76
C LYS A 206 -0.93 13.43 -7.60
N ALA A 207 -1.03 14.74 -7.39
CA ALA A 207 0.12 15.55 -7.02
C ALA A 207 0.54 15.21 -5.59
N THR A 208 1.79 14.79 -5.41
CA THR A 208 2.28 14.30 -4.11
C THR A 208 3.70 14.76 -3.83
N ILE A 209 4.12 14.71 -2.57
CA ILE A 209 5.49 15.02 -2.16
C ILE A 209 5.91 14.16 -0.97
N TYR A 210 7.20 13.85 -0.87
CA TYR A 210 7.74 13.10 0.26
C TYR A 210 8.38 14.04 1.28
N MET A 211 8.21 13.71 2.57
CA MET A 211 8.79 14.48 3.68
C MET A 211 10.00 13.78 4.31
N GLN A 212 10.90 14.56 4.90
CA GLN A 212 12.02 14.04 5.68
C GLN A 212 11.49 13.29 6.91
N GLY A 213 12.05 12.12 7.22
CA GLY A 213 11.62 11.28 8.35
C GLY A 213 10.41 10.39 8.09
N TYR A 214 9.74 10.51 6.93
CA TYR A 214 8.55 9.70 6.60
C TYR A 214 8.82 8.73 5.45
N LYS A 215 8.21 7.54 5.54
CA LYS A 215 8.28 6.50 4.50
C LYS A 215 7.13 6.57 3.49
N GLY A 216 6.18 7.49 3.67
CA GLY A 216 5.03 7.72 2.79
C GLY A 216 5.09 9.06 2.05
N TYR A 217 4.15 9.25 1.12
CA TYR A 217 3.92 10.50 0.42
C TYR A 217 2.77 11.28 1.08
N PHE A 218 2.76 12.58 0.86
CA PHE A 218 1.69 13.49 1.26
C PHE A 218 0.98 13.99 0.00
N ASP A 219 -0.34 14.15 0.09
CA ASP A 219 -1.11 14.84 -0.96
C ASP A 219 -0.72 16.31 -0.97
N LEU A 220 -0.34 16.84 -2.13
CA LEU A 220 0.10 18.23 -2.23
C LEU A 220 -1.01 19.22 -1.87
N ALA A 221 -2.29 18.82 -2.00
CA ALA A 221 -3.43 19.63 -1.58
C ALA A 221 -3.51 19.84 -0.06
N ASP A 222 -2.88 18.95 0.72
CA ASP A 222 -2.84 19.01 2.19
C ASP A 222 -1.57 19.68 2.72
N VAL A 223 -0.66 20.14 1.85
CA VAL A 223 0.65 20.69 2.22
C VAL A 223 0.68 22.20 1.99
N GLN A 224 1.07 22.97 3.02
CA GLN A 224 1.18 24.43 2.95
C GLN A 224 2.59 24.90 3.36
N PRO A 225 3.30 25.69 2.55
CA PRO A 225 4.59 26.29 2.92
C PRO A 225 4.47 27.23 4.13
N VAL A 226 5.49 27.23 5.01
CA VAL A 226 5.52 28.00 6.27
C VAL A 226 6.36 29.29 6.15
N SER A 227 7.02 29.52 5.01
CA SER A 227 7.89 30.69 4.78
C SER A 227 7.87 31.18 3.32
N GLU A 228 8.25 32.44 3.09
CA GLU A 228 7.99 33.23 1.86
C GLU A 228 8.54 32.63 0.56
N LYS A 229 7.75 32.85 -0.50
CA LYS A 229 7.97 32.44 -1.89
C LYS A 229 9.37 32.85 -2.36
N LYS A 230 10.02 32.03 -3.19
CA LYS A 230 11.30 32.37 -3.83
C LYS A 230 11.18 33.78 -4.46
N MET A 231 11.90 34.76 -3.92
CA MET A 231 12.05 36.06 -4.59
C MET A 231 12.72 35.80 -5.94
N SER A 232 12.04 36.19 -7.02
CA SER A 232 12.66 36.30 -8.33
C SER A 232 13.83 37.26 -8.21
N VAL A 233 15.05 36.73 -8.35
CA VAL A 233 16.20 37.57 -8.66
C VAL A 233 16.03 37.96 -10.11
N ASP A 234 15.32 39.07 -10.34
CA ASP A 234 15.39 39.78 -11.61
C ASP A 234 16.84 40.28 -11.77
N SER A 235 17.34 40.01 -12.98
CA SER A 235 18.66 40.32 -13.53
C SER A 235 19.10 41.77 -13.39
#